data_AF-A0A3A3DEV0-F1
#
_entry.id   AF-A0A3A3DEV0-F1
#
_cell.length_a   1.000
_cell.length_b   1.000
_cell.length_c   1.000
_cell.angle_alpha   90.00
_cell.angle_beta   90.00
_cell.angle_gamma   90.00
#
_symmetry.space_group_name_H-M   'P 1'
#
loop_
_entity.id
_entity.type
_entity.pdbx_description
1 polymer ?
#
loop_
_entity_poly.entity_id
_entity_poly.type
_entity_poly.pdbx_seq_one_letter_code
_entity_poly.pdbx_strand_id
1 'polypeptide(L)' 'MNGVTYITRDGDCLDHICWRHYGRSSGMVELVLEANHGLAEKGGIYAENIAIFLPEVITKPIADNVINIWD' A
#
# COMPACT_ATOMS: atom_id res chain seq x y z
N MET A 1 -16.13 -6.47 3.84
CA MET A 1 -15.22 -5.49 3.21
C MET A 1 -14.17 -6.29 2.49
N ASN A 2 -14.13 -6.23 1.16
CA ASN A 2 -13.09 -6.91 0.39
C ASN A 2 -11.85 -6.01 0.36
N GLY A 3 -10.68 -6.62 0.32
CA GLY A 3 -9.39 -5.91 0.33
C GLY A 3 -8.23 -6.89 0.29
N VAL A 4 -7.05 -6.37 0.02
CA VAL A 4 -5.81 -7.14 -0.04
C VAL A 4 -4.93 -6.73 1.12
N THR A 5 -4.34 -7.70 1.83
CA THR A 5 -3.31 -7.40 2.82
C THR A 5 -1.95 -7.32 2.13
N TYR A 6 -1.31 -6.15 2.19
CA TYR A 6 0.04 -5.95 1.71
C TYR A 6 1.04 -6.04 2.86
N ILE A 7 2.15 -6.75 2.65
CA ILE A 7 3.26 -6.81 3.60
C ILE A 7 4.35 -5.87 3.08
N THR A 8 4.61 -4.82 3.84
CA THR A 8 5.66 -3.84 3.55
C THR A 8 7.06 -4.44 3.63
N ARG A 9 7.98 -3.86 2.87
CA ARG A 9 9.43 -4.11 2.96
C ARG A 9 10.14 -2.91 3.54
N ASP A 10 11.41 -3.07 3.89
CA ASP A 10 12.23 -1.97 4.39
C ASP A 10 12.28 -0.85 3.35
N GLY A 11 11.89 0.36 3.78
CA GLY A 11 11.84 1.53 2.89
C GLY A 11 10.54 1.69 2.10
N ASP A 12 9.51 0.86 2.33
CA ASP A 12 8.21 1.04 1.70
C ASP A 12 7.49 2.29 2.21
N CYS A 13 6.78 2.98 1.31
CA CYS A 13 6.02 4.18 1.63
C CYS A 13 4.55 3.98 1.25
N LEU A 14 3.63 4.49 2.07
CA LEU A 14 2.19 4.35 1.82
C LEU A 14 1.77 4.92 0.47
N ASP A 15 2.32 6.09 0.10
CA ASP A 15 2.06 6.75 -1.18
C ASP A 15 2.44 5.85 -2.37
N HIS A 16 3.61 5.20 -2.30
CA HIS A 16 4.10 4.31 -3.34
C HIS A 16 3.27 3.02 -3.44
N ILE A 17 2.89 2.43 -2.31
CA ILE A 17 2.01 1.25 -2.27
C ILE A 17 0.64 1.60 -2.87
N CYS A 18 0.06 2.73 -2.46
CA CYS A 18 -1.21 3.22 -3.02
C CYS A 18 -1.09 3.48 -4.52
N TRP A 19 0.00 4.09 -4.97
CA TRP A 19 0.24 4.35 -6.38
C TRP A 19 0.39 3.07 -7.19
N ARG A 20 1.13 2.05 -6.70
CA ARG A 20 1.22 0.74 -7.34
C ARG A 20 -0.13 0.02 -7.42
N HIS A 21 -0.84 -0.03 -6.30
CA HIS A 21 -2.04 -0.86 -6.20
C HIS A 21 -3.25 -0.20 -6.88
N TYR A 22 -3.43 1.11 -6.69
CA TYR A 22 -4.58 1.87 -7.18
C TYR A 22 -4.29 2.76 -8.39
N GLY A 23 -3.03 2.96 -8.76
CA GLY A 23 -2.62 3.90 -9.82
C GLY A 23 -2.63 5.38 -9.40
N ARG A 24 -2.99 5.68 -8.15
CA ARG A 24 -3.07 7.02 -7.58
C ARG A 24 -2.86 6.98 -6.07
N SER A 25 -2.29 8.03 -5.49
CA SER A 25 -2.12 8.15 -4.04
C SER A 25 -3.11 9.13 -3.39
N SER A 26 -3.47 10.22 -4.07
CA SER A 26 -4.46 11.20 -3.58
C SER A 26 -5.82 10.52 -3.33
N GLY A 27 -6.36 10.68 -2.11
CA GLY A 27 -7.59 10.03 -1.67
C GLY A 27 -7.47 8.54 -1.31
N MET A 28 -6.44 7.84 -1.80
CA MET A 28 -6.20 6.43 -1.47
C MET A 28 -5.47 6.27 -0.15
N VAL A 29 -4.48 7.13 0.10
CA VAL A 29 -3.74 7.16 1.37
C VAL A 29 -4.70 7.39 2.53
N GLU A 30 -5.60 8.36 2.41
CA GLU A 30 -6.62 8.67 3.42
C GLU A 30 -7.52 7.48 3.69
N LEU A 31 -8.03 6.83 2.63
CA LEU A 31 -8.90 5.66 2.73
C LEU A 31 -8.20 4.45 3.37
N VAL A 32 -6.91 4.23 3.06
CA VAL A 32 -6.11 3.17 3.70
C VAL A 32 -5.83 3.53 5.17
N LEU A 33 -5.56 4.80 5.49
CA LEU A 33 -5.35 5.24 6.88
C LEU A 33 -6.62 5.11 7.73
N GLU A 34 -7.80 5.42 7.17
CA GLU A 34 -9.09 5.20 7.84
C GLU A 34 -9.34 3.71 8.10
N ALA A 35 -8.98 2.85 7.16
CA ALA A 35 -9.09 1.40 7.32
C ALA A 35 -8.01 0.79 8.25
N ASN A 36 -6.89 1.48 8.47
CA ASN A 36 -5.75 1.04 9.27
C ASN A 36 -5.40 2.08 10.33
N HIS A 37 -6.24 2.15 11.38
CA HIS A 37 -5.93 2.96 12.55
C HIS A 37 -4.55 2.61 13.15
N GLY A 38 -3.77 3.64 13.44
CA GLY A 38 -2.39 3.53 13.95
C GLY A 38 -1.31 3.45 12.87
N LEU A 39 -1.68 3.33 11.58
CA LEU A 39 -0.69 3.32 10.49
C LEU A 39 -0.07 4.71 10.26
N ALA A 40 -0.84 5.78 10.45
CA ALA A 40 -0.35 7.17 10.35
C ALA A 40 0.73 7.51 11.39
N GLU A 41 0.67 6.87 12.56
CA GLU A 41 1.62 7.10 13.66
C GLU A 41 2.99 6.46 13.39
N LYS A 42 3.06 5.49 12.48
CA LYS A 42 4.32 4.82 12.10
C LYS A 42 5.23 5.68 11.23
N GLY A 43 4.73 6.81 10.71
CA GLY A 43 5.50 7.75 9.88
C GLY A 43 5.36 7.49 8.38
N GLY A 44 6.21 8.18 7.60
CA GLY A 44 6.16 8.16 6.13
C GLY A 44 6.90 7.00 5.47
N ILE A 45 7.80 6.34 6.20
CA ILE A 45 8.58 5.18 5.74
C ILE A 45 8.29 4.03 6.70
N TYR A 46 7.87 2.90 6.16
CA TYR A 46 7.58 1.69 6.91
C TYR A 46 8.79 0.77 6.97
N ALA A 47 8.95 0.13 8.14
CA ALA A 47 9.83 -1.01 8.29
C ALA A 47 9.24 -2.23 7.59
N GLU A 48 10.07 -3.21 7.28
CA GLU A 48 9.62 -4.49 6.75
C GLU A 48 8.62 -5.21 7.68
N ASN A 49 7.82 -6.11 7.11
CA ASN A 49 6.87 -6.97 7.82
C ASN A 49 5.70 -6.25 8.49
N ILE A 50 5.38 -5.01 8.10
CA ILE A 50 4.13 -4.36 8.53
C ILE A 50 3.01 -4.78 7.58
N ALA A 51 1.96 -5.38 8.14
CA ALA A 51 0.72 -5.71 7.42
C ALA A 51 -0.15 -4.46 7.29
N ILE A 52 -0.44 -4.07 6.06
CA ILE A 52 -1.32 -2.96 5.71
C ILE A 52 -2.54 -3.54 4.98
N PHE A 53 -3.74 -3.26 5.47
CA PHE A 53 -4.96 -3.62 4.80
C PHE A 53 -5.29 -2.60 3.71
N LEU A 54 -5.21 -2.99 2.44
CA LEU A 54 -5.59 -2.16 1.31
C LEU A 54 -7.06 -2.46 0.95
N PRO A 55 -8.01 -1.55 1.20
CA PRO A 55 -9.41 -1.80 0.86
C PRO A 55 -9.58 -1.93 -0.66
N GLU A 56 -10.46 -2.83 -1.09
CA GLU A 56 -10.80 -2.95 -2.51
C GLU A 56 -11.60 -1.73 -2.95
N VAL A 57 -10.95 -0.81 -3.65
CA VAL A 57 -11.63 0.19 -4.48
C VAL A 57 -11.70 -0.32 -5.90
N ILE A 58 -12.80 -0.02 -6.58
CA ILE A 58 -13.01 -0.32 -8.00
C ILE A 58 -12.14 0.65 -8.82
N THR A 59 -10.83 0.46 -8.75
CA THR A 59 -9.84 1.07 -9.61
C THR A 59 -9.03 -0.09 -10.17
N LYS A 60 -8.98 -0.23 -11.50
CA LYS A 60 -8.30 -1.35 -12.15
C LYS A 60 -6.89 -1.48 -11.57
N PRO A 61 -6.55 -2.58 -10.87
CA PRO A 61 -5.19 -2.76 -10.38
C PRO A 61 -4.28 -2.83 -11.60
N ILE A 62 -3.27 -1.97 -11.64
CA ILE A 62 -2.19 -2.12 -12.61
C ILE A 62 -1.42 -3.33 -12.10
N ALA A 63 -1.58 -4.46 -12.78
CA ALA A 63 -0.98 -5.72 -12.38
C ALA A 63 0.50 -5.51 -12.04
N ASP A 64 0.85 -5.89 -10.81
CA ASP A 64 2.17 -5.74 -10.23
C ASP A 64 3.17 -6.54 -11.09
N ASN A 65 3.86 -5.87 -12.01
CA ASN A 65 5.05 -6.42 -12.63
C ASN A 65 6.12 -6.44 -11.54
N VAL A 66 6.18 -7.55 -10.81
CA VAL A 66 7.33 -7.88 -9.97
C VAL A 66 8.50 -8.10 -10.92
N ILE A 67 9.22 -7.02 -11.24
CA ILE A 67 10.47 -7.10 -11.96
C ILE A 67 11.49 -7.63 -10.95
N ASN A 68 11.70 -8.95 -10.96
CA ASN A 68 12.87 -9.55 -10.35
C ASN A 68 14.06 -9.28 -11.27
N ILE A 69 14.85 -8.24 -10.99
CA ILE A 69 16.17 -8.09 -11.64
C ILE A 69 17.20 -8.66 -10.67
N TRP A 70 17.43 -9.96 -10.78
CA TRP A 70 18.65 -10.59 -10.31
C TRP A 70 19.46 -11.00 -11.55
N ASP A 71 20.54 -10.26 -11.82
CA ASP A 71 21.78 -10.72 -12.46
C ASP A 71 22.94 -10.08 -11.68
#